data_AF-A0A0J6VZN0-F1
#
_entry.id   AF-A0A0J6VZN0-F1
#
_cell.length_a   1.000
_cell.length_b   1.000
_cell.length_c   1.000
_cell.angle_alpha   90.00
_cell.angle_beta   90.00
_cell.angle_gamma   90.00
#
_symmetry.space_group_name_H-M   'P 1'
#
loop_
_entity.id
_entity.type
_entity.pdbx_description
1 polymer ?
#
loop_
_entity_poly.entity_id
_entity_poly.type
_entity_poly.pdbx_seq_one_letter_code
_entity_poly.pdbx_strand_id
1 'polypeptide(L)'
;MQAAHRRGDAGRDAATARARRYRRDLTPMLAAITAEAGGTPEGIAASLTRRGVQKPRGGRVWTPPDVRRLLSRLATETVPCETTS
;
A
#
# COMPACT_ATOMS: atom_id res chain seq x y z
N MET A 1 -35.50 18.29 4.92
CA MET A 1 -34.77 17.81 6.11
C MET A 1 -33.38 17.35 5.66
N GLN A 2 -32.35 18.19 5.79
CA GLN A 2 -31.03 17.95 5.22
C GLN A 2 -30.07 17.22 6.18
N ALA A 3 -29.43 16.19 5.64
CA ALA A 3 -28.03 15.78 5.80
C ALA A 3 -27.41 15.76 7.21
N ALA A 4 -27.57 14.63 7.89
CA ALA A 4 -26.55 14.14 8.83
C ALA A 4 -25.62 13.15 8.09
N HIS A 5 -24.79 13.67 7.19
CA HIS A 5 -23.71 12.89 6.58
C HIS A 5 -22.67 12.64 7.68
N ARG A 6 -22.65 11.43 8.21
CA ARG A 6 -21.82 11.04 9.35
C ARG A 6 -20.34 11.24 9.01
N ARG A 7 -19.65 12.05 9.81
CA ARG A 7 -18.21 12.37 9.72
C ARG A 7 -17.27 11.17 9.54
N GLY A 8 -17.68 9.96 9.93
CA GLY A 8 -16.87 8.76 9.89
C GLY A 8 -16.82 8.04 8.53
N ASP A 9 -17.80 8.22 7.65
CA ASP A 9 -17.86 7.50 6.38
C ASP A 9 -17.08 8.23 5.30
N ALA A 10 -17.22 9.55 5.19
CA ALA A 10 -16.38 10.39 4.34
C ALA A 10 -14.88 10.27 4.69
N GLY A 11 -14.55 10.11 5.97
CA GLY A 11 -13.18 9.85 6.43
C GLY A 11 -12.66 8.47 6.00
N ARG A 12 -13.50 7.43 6.06
CA ARG A 12 -13.16 6.08 5.59
C ARG A 12 -13.03 6.00 4.08
N ASP A 13 -13.88 6.68 3.35
CA ASP A 13 -13.83 6.74 1.88
C ASP A 13 -12.61 7.51 1.40
N ALA A 14 -12.31 8.65 2.03
CA ALA A 14 -11.08 9.40 1.75
C ALA A 14 -9.82 8.60 2.08
N ALA A 15 -9.79 7.87 3.20
CA ALA A 15 -8.68 6.98 3.55
C ALA A 15 -8.52 5.83 2.55
N THR A 16 -9.64 5.26 2.08
CA THR A 16 -9.66 4.19 1.08
C THR A 16 -9.18 4.68 -0.27
N ALA A 17 -9.66 5.85 -0.74
CA ALA A 17 -9.21 6.47 -1.98
C ALA A 17 -7.71 6.80 -1.93
N ARG A 18 -7.23 7.31 -0.79
CA ARG A 18 -5.80 7.61 -0.58
C ARG A 18 -4.96 6.33 -0.57
N ALA A 19 -5.45 5.24 0.02
CA ALA A 19 -4.80 3.94 -0.03
C ALA A 19 -4.75 3.37 -1.46
N ARG A 20 -5.83 3.50 -2.24
CA ARG A 20 -5.86 3.07 -3.65
C ARG A 20 -4.87 3.83 -4.52
N ARG A 21 -4.85 5.17 -4.41
CA ARG A 21 -3.89 6.01 -5.15
C ARG A 21 -2.46 5.69 -4.74
N TYR A 22 -2.23 5.58 -3.43
CA TYR A 22 -0.93 5.18 -2.89
C TYR A 22 -0.48 3.83 -3.46
N ARG A 23 -1.34 2.82 -3.51
CA ARG A 23 -1.04 1.51 -4.12
C ARG A 23 -0.68 1.62 -5.60
N ARG A 24 -1.46 2.38 -6.38
CA ARG A 24 -1.20 2.57 -7.82
C ARG A 24 0.19 3.17 -8.06
N ASP A 25 0.57 4.14 -7.23
CA ASP A 25 1.88 4.79 -7.32
C ASP A 25 2.99 3.87 -6.77
N LEU A 26 2.67 2.99 -5.80
CA LEU A 26 3.61 2.06 -5.17
C LEU A 26 3.96 0.85 -6.05
N THR A 27 3.02 0.35 -6.87
CA THR A 27 3.25 -0.84 -7.71
C THR A 27 4.47 -0.72 -8.62
N PRO A 28 4.62 0.33 -9.46
CA PRO A 28 5.80 0.48 -10.30
C PRO A 28 7.07 0.74 -9.48
N MET A 29 6.96 1.42 -8.33
CA MET A 29 8.10 1.60 -7.41
C MET A 29 8.57 0.29 -6.81
N LEU A 30 7.65 -0.56 -6.36
CA LEU A 30 7.97 -1.88 -5.82
C LEU A 30 8.63 -2.75 -6.89
N ALA A 31 8.10 -2.75 -8.13
CA ALA A 31 8.70 -3.49 -9.24
C ALA A 31 10.16 -3.07 -9.50
N ALA A 32 10.43 -1.76 -9.55
CA ALA A 32 11.78 -1.21 -9.70
C ALA A 32 12.69 -1.59 -8.52
N ILE A 33 12.18 -1.48 -7.29
CA ILE A 33 12.93 -1.83 -6.08
C ILE A 33 13.23 -3.33 -6.02
N THR A 34 12.29 -4.19 -6.40
CA THR A 34 12.52 -5.64 -6.45
C THR A 34 13.53 -6.04 -7.51
N ALA A 35 13.57 -5.31 -8.63
CA ALA A 35 14.57 -5.53 -9.68
C ALA A 35 15.96 -5.06 -9.24
N GLU A 36 16.07 -3.94 -8.49
CA GLU A 36 17.34 -3.39 -8.00
C GLU A 36 17.89 -4.13 -6.76
N ALA A 37 17.05 -4.38 -5.75
CA ALA A 37 17.47 -4.85 -4.43
C ALA A 37 17.22 -6.35 -4.19
N GLY A 38 16.69 -7.05 -5.19
CA GLY A 38 16.15 -8.39 -5.03
C GLY A 38 14.83 -8.39 -4.25
N GLY A 39 13.97 -9.38 -4.50
CA GLY A 39 12.64 -9.51 -3.88
C GLY A 39 12.64 -9.78 -2.37
N THR A 40 13.71 -9.43 -1.65
CA THR A 40 13.86 -9.68 -0.22
C THR A 40 13.17 -8.58 0.61
N PRO A 41 12.52 -8.93 1.73
CA PRO A 41 11.91 -7.94 2.61
C PRO A 41 12.88 -6.89 3.15
N GLU A 42 14.12 -7.27 3.49
CA GLU A 42 15.17 -6.32 3.90
C GLU A 42 15.54 -5.34 2.78
N GLY A 43 15.83 -5.83 1.58
CA GLY A 43 16.24 -4.99 0.44
C GLY A 43 15.15 -4.00 0.04
N ILE A 44 13.90 -4.46 0.02
CA ILE A 44 12.74 -3.61 -0.24
C ILE A 44 12.56 -2.57 0.88
N ALA A 45 12.68 -2.97 2.16
CA ALA A 45 12.52 -2.05 3.29
C ALA A 45 13.61 -0.96 3.31
N ALA A 46 14.86 -1.33 3.07
CA ALA A 46 15.97 -0.40 2.98
C ALA A 46 15.77 0.60 1.84
N SER A 47 15.33 0.12 0.67
CA SER A 47 15.07 0.96 -0.50
C SER A 47 13.89 1.91 -0.29
N LEU A 48 12.78 1.44 0.29
CA LEU A 48 11.63 2.27 0.61
C LEU A 48 11.96 3.34 1.65
N THR A 49 12.77 2.99 2.66
CA THR A 49 13.26 3.93 3.67
C THR A 49 14.18 4.98 3.04
N ARG A 50 15.13 4.56 2.21
CA ARG A 50 16.07 5.46 1.52
C ARG A 50 15.35 6.44 0.58
N ARG A 51 14.30 5.97 -0.10
CA ARG A 51 13.43 6.78 -0.97
C ARG A 51 12.43 7.65 -0.18
N GLY A 52 12.37 7.53 1.15
CA GLY A 52 11.54 8.38 2.01
C GLY A 52 10.04 8.13 1.87
N VAL A 53 9.62 6.94 1.44
CA VAL A 53 8.22 6.62 1.17
C VAL A 53 7.42 6.64 2.47
N GLN A 54 6.36 7.45 2.52
CA GLN A 54 5.50 7.56 3.70
C GLN A 54 4.63 6.32 3.90
N LYS A 55 4.62 5.77 5.12
CA LYS A 55 3.74 4.66 5.49
C LYS A 55 2.28 5.14 5.59
N PRO A 56 1.30 4.26 5.26
CA PRO A 56 -0.13 4.61 5.35
C PRO A 56 -0.61 5.06 6.74
N ARG A 57 0.04 4.61 7.82
CA ARG A 57 -0.30 4.96 9.21
C ARG A 57 0.64 6.01 9.82
N GLY A 58 1.41 6.71 8.99
CA GLY A 58 2.45 7.63 9.44
C GLY A 58 3.79 6.92 9.69
N GLY A 59 4.87 7.66 9.51
CA GLY A 59 6.26 7.17 9.60
C GLY A 59 6.92 7.01 8.23
N ARG A 60 8.23 7.28 8.17
CA ARG A 60 9.06 7.21 6.96
C ARG A 60 10.01 6.01 6.93
N VAL A 61 10.11 5.28 8.04
CA VAL A 61 10.99 4.11 8.17
C VAL A 61 10.20 2.85 7.88
N TRP A 62 10.66 2.11 6.87
CA TRP A 62 10.15 0.80 6.51
C TRP A 62 10.97 -0.28 7.19
N THR A 63 10.27 -1.22 7.82
CA THR A 63 10.89 -2.39 8.43
C THR A 63 10.55 -3.64 7.60
N PRO A 64 11.38 -4.70 7.63
CA PRO A 64 11.05 -5.97 6.97
C PRO A 64 9.64 -6.51 7.28
N PRO A 65 9.15 -6.51 8.55
CA PRO A 65 7.77 -6.92 8.83
C PRO A 65 6.70 -6.00 8.23
N ASP A 66 6.96 -4.69 8.10
CA ASP A 66 6.05 -3.78 7.39
C ASP A 66 5.94 -4.15 5.90
N VAL A 67 7.07 -4.52 5.27
CA VAL A 67 7.10 -4.99 3.88
C VAL A 67 6.37 -6.31 3.72
N ARG A 68 6.58 -7.28 4.60
CA ARG A 68 5.85 -8.56 4.56
C ARG A 68 4.33 -8.34 4.64
N ARG A 69 3.87 -7.48 5.56
CA ARG A 69 2.44 -7.11 5.67
C ARG A 69 1.92 -6.41 4.43
N LEU A 70 2.72 -5.55 3.80
CA LEU A 70 2.36 -4.88 2.56
C LEU A 70 2.20 -5.89 1.42
N LEU A 71 3.17 -6.78 1.24
CA LEU A 71 3.15 -7.81 0.20
C LEU A 71 1.96 -8.76 0.38
N SER A 72 1.70 -9.23 1.61
CA SER A 72 0.51 -10.04 1.89
C SER A 72 -0.79 -9.32 1.56
N ARG A 73 -0.91 -8.02 1.88
CA ARG A 73 -2.10 -7.23 1.54
C ARG A 73 -2.27 -7.06 0.03
N LEU A 74 -1.19 -6.86 -0.70
CA LEU A 74 -1.24 -6.75 -2.16
C LEU A 74 -1.67 -8.09 -2.77
N ALA A 75 -1.12 -9.22 -2.30
CA ALA A 75 -1.52 -10.56 -2.75
C ALA A 75 -3.01 -10.85 -2.52
N THR A 76 -3.57 -10.45 -1.38
CA THR A 76 -5.01 -10.59 -1.08
C THR A 76 -5.89 -9.67 -1.94
N GLU A 77 -5.35 -8.61 -2.52
CA GLU A 77 -6.10 -7.65 -3.35
C GLU A 77 -5.95 -7.93 -4.85
N THR A 78 -4.85 -8.57 -5.26
CA THR A 78 -4.61 -9.06 -6.63
C THR A 78 -5.21 -10.44 -6.89
N VAL A 79 -6.14 -10.91 -6.05
CA VAL A 79 -7.10 -11.93 -6.48
C VAL A 79 -8.34 -11.22 -7.01
N PRO A 80 -8.39 -10.79 -8.29
CA PRO A 80 -9.66 -10.89 -8.98
C PRO A 80 -9.96 -12.39 -8.99
N CYS A 81 -11.00 -12.77 -8.26
CA CYS A 81 -11.68 -14.03 -8.53
C CYS A 81 -12.13 -13.97 -9.99
N GLU A 82 -11.31 -14.49 -10.91
CA GLU A 82 -11.74 -14.89 -12.24
C GLU A 82 -12.57 -16.18 -12.12
N THR A 83 -13.73 -16.05 -11.48
CA THR A 83 -14.88 -16.89 -11.79
C THR A 83 -15.68 -16.12 -12.82
N THR A 84 -15.63 -16.53 -14.08
CA THR A 84 -16.78 -16.56 -15.02
C THR A 84 -16.34 -17.23 -16.33
N SER A 85 -16.83 -18.47 -16.47
CA SER A 85 -17.25 -19.20 -17.69
C SER A 85 -16.23 -19.64 -18.74
#